data_AF-A0A836S834-F1
#
_entry.id   AF-A0A836S834-F1
#
_cell.length_a   1.000
_cell.length_b   1.000
_cell.length_c   1.000
_cell.angle_alpha   90.00
_cell.angle_beta   90.00
_cell.angle_gamma   90.00
#
_symmetry.space_group_name_H-M   'P 1'
#
loop_
_entity.id
_entity.type
_entity.pdbx_description
1 polymer ?
#
loop_
_entity_poly.entity_id
_entity_poly.type
_entity_poly.pdbx_seq_one_letter_code
_entity_poly.pdbx_strand_id
1 'polypeptide(L)'
;MRLFFYSIICSCLFTSLVYAQSTSLEKAQQAFQQGRFEQAASYWQAALDTFSEQHKNRLEALLGQALSYKKLGFYDKTLNTLKKAFAIATDKANKALILSEIADIHLATHKQNKIKQKQSLKKAEQCLQEAEILARHIKKPGILAKVLNKQGNRLTMLAETRRKLYNDAIKKYLESELYAKKANDLLLVAKVKTNLAEATFLQQLRKFKNSAIIVERINAALQATRNLPASHDKSFGLISLARIAMQTAYRLKKEKALKQATLQLVAYH
;
A
#
# COMPACT_ATOMS: atom_id res chain seq x y z
N MET A 1 -50.50 21.74 -24.08
CA MET A 1 -49.88 22.01 -22.76
C MET A 1 -49.62 20.78 -21.89
N ARG A 2 -50.30 19.62 -22.05
CA ARG A 2 -50.04 18.42 -21.21
C ARG A 2 -48.74 17.66 -21.53
N LEU A 3 -48.18 17.82 -22.73
CA LEU A 3 -46.93 17.15 -23.14
C LEU A 3 -45.65 17.84 -22.62
N PHE A 4 -45.71 19.11 -22.23
CA PHE A 4 -44.53 19.85 -21.70
C PHE A 4 -44.22 19.51 -20.23
N PHE A 5 -45.23 19.12 -19.44
CA PHE A 5 -45.04 18.79 -18.01
C PHE A 5 -44.34 17.44 -17.78
N TYR A 6 -44.52 16.46 -18.67
CA TYR A 6 -43.84 15.15 -18.54
C TYR A 6 -42.34 15.21 -18.85
N SER A 7 -41.89 16.16 -19.68
CA SER A 7 -40.47 16.35 -20.01
C SER A 7 -39.66 16.95 -18.84
N ILE A 8 -40.29 17.80 -18.02
CA ILE A 8 -39.64 18.47 -16.88
C ILE A 8 -39.49 17.50 -15.69
N ILE A 9 -40.51 16.66 -15.44
CA ILE A 9 -40.48 15.69 -14.32
C ILE A 9 -39.43 14.59 -14.55
N CYS A 10 -39.26 14.11 -15.80
CA CYS A 10 -38.20 13.15 -16.13
C CYS A 10 -36.78 13.74 -15.95
N SER A 11 -36.60 15.05 -16.20
CA SER A 11 -35.30 15.71 -16.09
C SER A 11 -34.84 15.92 -14.63
N CYS A 12 -35.78 16.10 -13.69
CA CYS A 12 -35.48 16.25 -12.25
C CYS A 12 -35.16 14.90 -11.54
N LEU A 13 -35.73 13.79 -12.03
CA LEU A 13 -35.46 12.46 -11.46
C LEU A 13 -34.08 11.91 -11.89
N PHE A 14 -33.62 12.22 -13.11
CA PHE A 14 -32.29 11.83 -13.56
C PHE A 14 -31.16 12.59 -12.86
N THR A 15 -31.36 13.88 -12.57
CA THR A 15 -30.34 14.71 -11.88
C THR A 15 -30.18 14.34 -10.41
N SER A 16 -31.27 14.03 -9.70
CA SER A 16 -31.23 13.60 -8.30
C SER A 16 -30.58 12.21 -8.10
N LEU A 17 -30.79 11.28 -9.03
CA LEU A 17 -30.19 9.95 -8.97
C LEU A 17 -28.66 9.99 -9.21
N VAL A 18 -28.21 10.77 -10.20
CA VAL A 18 -26.77 10.96 -10.47
C VAL A 18 -26.07 11.67 -9.31
N TYR A 19 -26.73 12.66 -8.69
CA TYR A 19 -26.21 13.36 -7.51
C TYR A 19 -26.13 12.44 -6.28
N ALA A 20 -27.14 11.60 -6.04
CA ALA A 20 -27.10 10.62 -4.96
C ALA A 20 -25.96 9.59 -5.13
N GLN A 21 -25.70 9.12 -6.37
CA GLN A 21 -24.64 8.15 -6.65
C GLN A 21 -23.23 8.73 -6.51
N SER A 22 -22.97 9.96 -6.98
CA SER A 22 -21.67 10.62 -6.77
C SER A 22 -21.40 10.85 -5.28
N THR A 23 -22.43 11.18 -4.49
CA THR A 23 -22.27 11.38 -3.05
C THR A 23 -21.88 10.10 -2.32
N SER A 24 -22.29 8.90 -2.79
CA SER A 24 -21.97 7.64 -2.11
C SER A 24 -20.47 7.29 -2.24
N LEU A 25 -19.90 7.43 -3.45
CA LEU A 25 -18.48 7.15 -3.68
C LEU A 25 -17.58 8.14 -2.93
N GLU A 26 -17.96 9.43 -2.91
CA GLU A 26 -17.23 10.46 -2.17
C GLU A 26 -17.28 10.22 -0.66
N LYS A 27 -18.47 9.90 -0.10
CA LYS A 27 -18.61 9.51 1.31
C LYS A 27 -17.78 8.28 1.65
N ALA A 28 -17.77 7.27 0.78
CA ALA A 28 -16.98 6.07 0.96
C ALA A 28 -15.48 6.38 0.99
N GLN A 29 -15.01 7.21 0.06
CA GLN A 29 -13.62 7.65 0.00
C GLN A 29 -13.24 8.49 1.24
N GLN A 30 -14.09 9.42 1.65
CA GLN A 30 -13.86 10.24 2.84
C GLN A 30 -13.80 9.39 4.11
N ALA A 31 -14.73 8.46 4.29
CA ALA A 31 -14.72 7.52 5.41
C ALA A 31 -13.44 6.69 5.41
N PHE A 32 -12.99 6.22 4.25
CA PHE A 32 -11.74 5.46 4.11
C PHE A 32 -10.51 6.30 4.53
N GLN A 33 -10.39 7.54 4.06
CA GLN A 33 -9.27 8.42 4.41
C GLN A 33 -9.20 8.75 5.91
N GLN A 34 -10.38 8.83 6.55
CA GLN A 34 -10.52 9.08 7.98
C GLN A 34 -10.36 7.80 8.82
N GLY A 35 -10.09 6.65 8.20
CA GLY A 35 -9.89 5.37 8.89
C GLY A 35 -11.17 4.68 9.34
N ARG A 36 -12.36 5.16 8.93
CA ARG A 36 -13.66 4.54 9.21
C ARG A 36 -13.96 3.47 8.18
N PHE A 37 -13.19 2.38 8.22
CA PHE A 37 -13.19 1.36 7.16
C PHE A 37 -14.49 0.57 7.08
N GLU A 38 -15.19 0.34 8.19
CA GLU A 38 -16.51 -0.30 8.22
C GLU A 38 -17.55 0.57 7.48
N GLN A 39 -17.57 1.88 7.78
CA GLN A 39 -18.46 2.83 7.10
C GLN A 39 -18.12 2.94 5.62
N ALA A 40 -16.82 2.99 5.28
CA ALA A 40 -16.38 2.99 3.88
C ALA A 40 -16.87 1.74 3.15
N ALA A 41 -16.70 0.55 3.73
CA ALA A 41 -17.17 -0.70 3.16
C ALA A 41 -18.70 -0.71 2.94
N SER A 42 -19.46 -0.15 3.89
CA SER A 42 -20.91 0.00 3.76
C SER A 42 -21.31 0.95 2.62
N TYR A 43 -20.66 2.11 2.51
CA TYR A 43 -20.93 3.05 1.41
C TYR A 43 -20.54 2.48 0.04
N TRP A 44 -19.41 1.78 -0.07
CA TRP A 44 -19.05 1.09 -1.32
C TRP A 44 -20.07 0.01 -1.69
N GLN A 45 -20.58 -0.75 -0.71
CA GLN A 45 -21.62 -1.76 -0.95
C GLN A 45 -22.91 -1.10 -1.44
N ALA A 46 -23.37 -0.03 -0.78
CA ALA A 46 -24.57 0.70 -1.19
C ALA A 46 -24.46 1.24 -2.62
N ALA A 47 -23.28 1.73 -3.02
CA ALA A 47 -23.04 2.12 -4.41
C ALA A 47 -23.14 0.91 -5.37
N LEU A 48 -22.50 -0.22 -5.04
CA LEU A 48 -22.50 -1.43 -5.85
C LEU A 48 -23.90 -2.04 -6.03
N ASP A 49 -24.77 -1.91 -5.03
CA ASP A 49 -26.16 -2.40 -5.07
C ASP A 49 -27.02 -1.61 -6.07
N THR A 50 -26.66 -0.33 -6.32
CA THR A 50 -27.36 0.52 -7.30
C THR A 50 -26.75 0.47 -8.70
N PHE A 51 -25.51 0.01 -8.82
CA PHE A 51 -24.80 -0.03 -10.09
C PHE A 51 -25.18 -1.25 -10.92
N SER A 52 -25.58 -1.02 -12.17
CA SER A 52 -25.65 -2.08 -13.17
C SER A 52 -24.27 -2.71 -13.42
N GLU A 53 -24.23 -3.89 -14.01
CA GLU A 53 -22.96 -4.60 -14.29
C GLU A 53 -22.02 -3.79 -15.21
N GLN A 54 -22.57 -2.99 -16.11
CA GLN A 54 -21.82 -2.15 -17.04
C GLN A 54 -21.54 -0.74 -16.50
N HIS A 55 -21.91 -0.45 -15.24
CA HIS A 55 -21.74 0.88 -14.69
C HIS A 55 -20.26 1.27 -14.60
N LYS A 56 -19.91 2.44 -15.16
CA LYS A 56 -18.50 2.89 -15.28
C LYS A 56 -17.73 2.96 -13.96
N ASN A 57 -18.42 3.23 -12.84
CA ASN A 57 -17.79 3.33 -11.51
C ASN A 57 -17.81 2.01 -10.72
N ARG A 58 -18.34 0.91 -11.29
CA ARG A 58 -18.42 -0.38 -10.60
C ARG A 58 -17.04 -0.91 -10.22
N LEU A 59 -16.06 -0.76 -11.10
CA LEU A 59 -14.68 -1.16 -10.83
C LEU A 59 -14.06 -0.40 -9.66
N GLU A 60 -14.26 0.93 -9.63
CA GLU A 60 -13.79 1.78 -8.54
C GLU A 60 -14.42 1.37 -7.21
N ALA A 61 -15.73 1.16 -7.18
CA ALA A 61 -16.42 0.74 -5.96
C ALA A 61 -15.99 -0.66 -5.48
N LEU A 62 -15.76 -1.62 -6.39
CA LEU A 62 -15.20 -2.93 -6.04
C LEU A 62 -13.78 -2.80 -5.44
N LEU A 63 -12.93 -1.96 -6.03
CA LEU A 63 -11.59 -1.70 -5.50
C LEU A 63 -11.66 -1.03 -4.12
N GLY A 64 -12.48 0.00 -3.95
CA GLY A 64 -12.69 0.69 -2.68
C GLY A 64 -13.19 -0.26 -1.58
N GLN A 65 -14.16 -1.12 -1.91
CA GLN A 65 -14.68 -2.13 -1.01
C GLN A 65 -13.60 -3.15 -0.62
N ALA A 66 -12.87 -3.67 -1.61
CA ALA A 66 -11.79 -4.63 -1.37
C ALA A 66 -10.71 -4.07 -0.43
N LEU A 67 -10.31 -2.81 -0.66
CA LEU A 67 -9.34 -2.11 0.19
C LEU A 67 -9.87 -1.87 1.59
N SER A 68 -11.16 -1.55 1.74
CA SER A 68 -11.82 -1.39 3.05
C SER A 68 -11.83 -2.71 3.82
N TYR A 69 -12.26 -3.81 3.18
CA TYR A 69 -12.18 -5.16 3.76
C TYR A 69 -10.75 -5.55 4.14
N LYS A 70 -9.75 -5.14 3.34
CA LYS A 70 -8.35 -5.44 3.64
C LYS A 70 -7.90 -4.77 4.94
N LYS A 71 -8.30 -3.51 5.14
CA LYS A 71 -7.98 -2.75 6.36
C LYS A 71 -8.65 -3.33 7.60
N LEU A 72 -9.80 -3.98 7.44
CA LEU A 72 -10.52 -4.70 8.48
C LEU A 72 -10.00 -6.13 8.72
N GLY A 73 -9.03 -6.61 7.94
CA GLY A 73 -8.50 -7.97 8.04
C GLY A 73 -9.40 -9.05 7.43
N PHE A 74 -10.47 -8.69 6.70
CA PHE A 74 -11.36 -9.64 6.02
C PHE A 74 -10.77 -10.13 4.69
N TYR A 75 -9.64 -10.85 4.78
CA TYR A 75 -8.82 -11.22 3.61
C TYR A 75 -9.55 -12.07 2.57
N ASP A 76 -10.44 -12.98 2.98
CA ASP A 76 -11.24 -13.77 2.03
C ASP A 76 -12.24 -12.90 1.26
N LYS A 77 -12.91 -11.97 1.94
CA LYS A 77 -13.80 -10.99 1.30
C LYS A 77 -13.01 -10.10 0.35
N THR A 78 -11.85 -9.61 0.75
CA THR A 78 -10.97 -8.83 -0.12
C THR A 78 -10.59 -9.61 -1.37
N LEU A 79 -10.13 -10.85 -1.23
CA LEU A 79 -9.70 -11.66 -2.38
C LEU A 79 -10.86 -11.92 -3.34
N ASN A 80 -12.05 -12.23 -2.82
CA ASN A 80 -13.24 -12.45 -3.64
C ASN A 80 -13.66 -11.16 -4.37
N THR A 81 -13.66 -10.01 -3.70
CA THR A 81 -13.98 -8.72 -4.34
C THR A 81 -12.92 -8.33 -5.39
N LEU A 82 -11.63 -8.55 -5.13
CA LEU A 82 -10.57 -8.30 -6.11
C LEU A 82 -10.68 -9.19 -7.35
N LYS A 83 -11.12 -10.46 -7.21
CA LYS A 83 -11.38 -11.34 -8.36
C LYS A 83 -12.54 -10.81 -9.22
N LYS A 84 -13.62 -10.32 -8.59
CA LYS A 84 -14.71 -9.66 -9.31
C LYS A 84 -14.22 -8.41 -10.05
N ALA A 85 -13.43 -7.57 -9.38
CA ALA A 85 -12.81 -6.39 -9.99
C ALA A 85 -11.92 -6.78 -11.18
N PHE A 86 -11.12 -7.84 -11.04
CA PHE A 86 -10.25 -8.33 -12.12
C PHE A 86 -11.03 -8.78 -13.35
N ALA A 87 -12.15 -9.47 -13.14
CA ALA A 87 -13.00 -9.99 -14.22
C ALA A 87 -13.59 -8.88 -15.11
N ILE A 88 -13.90 -7.72 -14.52
CA ILE A 88 -14.47 -6.58 -15.26
C ILE A 88 -13.42 -5.53 -15.68
N ALA A 89 -12.18 -5.65 -15.22
CA ALA A 89 -11.11 -4.72 -15.59
C ALA A 89 -10.72 -4.94 -17.06
N THR A 90 -10.91 -3.92 -17.89
CA THR A 90 -10.61 -4.00 -19.33
C THR A 90 -9.19 -3.53 -19.65
N ASP A 91 -8.71 -2.48 -18.99
CA ASP A 91 -7.39 -1.92 -19.25
C ASP A 91 -6.26 -2.58 -18.43
N LYS A 92 -5.05 -2.55 -18.99
CA LYS A 92 -3.86 -3.13 -18.37
C LYS A 92 -3.49 -2.46 -17.04
N ALA A 93 -3.86 -1.20 -16.83
CA ALA A 93 -3.46 -0.45 -15.64
C ALA A 93 -4.25 -0.93 -14.41
N ASN A 94 -5.56 -1.08 -14.56
CA ASN A 94 -6.41 -1.65 -13.52
C ASN A 94 -6.06 -3.11 -13.25
N LYS A 95 -5.79 -3.92 -14.28
CA LYS A 95 -5.32 -5.31 -14.10
C LYS A 95 -4.02 -5.36 -13.28
N ALA A 96 -3.02 -4.54 -13.61
CA ALA A 96 -1.77 -4.48 -12.87
C ALA A 96 -1.98 -4.09 -11.40
N LEU A 97 -2.83 -3.09 -11.14
CA LEU A 97 -3.16 -2.67 -9.78
C LEU A 97 -3.83 -3.82 -8.99
N ILE A 98 -4.85 -4.46 -9.57
CA ILE A 98 -5.60 -5.54 -8.92
C ILE A 98 -4.70 -6.74 -8.63
N LEU A 99 -3.87 -7.15 -9.57
CA LEU A 99 -2.89 -8.22 -9.37
C LEU A 99 -1.92 -7.90 -8.22
N SER A 100 -1.46 -6.66 -8.13
CA SER A 100 -0.59 -6.23 -7.03
C SER A 100 -1.28 -6.28 -5.66
N GLU A 101 -2.59 -6.00 -5.61
CA GLU A 101 -3.39 -6.10 -4.40
C GLU A 101 -3.69 -7.56 -4.03
N ILE A 102 -3.99 -8.43 -5.01
CA ILE A 102 -4.15 -9.88 -4.80
C ILE A 102 -2.85 -10.48 -4.22
N ALA A 103 -1.69 -10.06 -4.74
CA ALA A 103 -0.41 -10.50 -4.22
C ALA A 103 -0.22 -10.08 -2.75
N ASP A 104 -0.58 -8.86 -2.39
CA ASP A 104 -0.53 -8.35 -1.01
C ASP A 104 -1.35 -9.24 -0.05
N ILE A 105 -2.52 -9.72 -0.48
CA ILE A 105 -3.33 -10.66 0.31
C ILE A 105 -2.66 -12.01 0.48
N HIS A 106 -2.07 -12.55 -0.60
CA HIS A 106 -1.31 -13.79 -0.52
C HIS A 106 -0.09 -13.69 0.39
N LEU A 107 0.57 -12.52 0.43
CA LEU A 107 1.64 -12.23 1.38
C LEU A 107 1.11 -12.10 2.81
N ALA A 108 -0.02 -11.43 3.04
CA ALA A 108 -0.58 -11.26 4.39
C ALA A 108 -1.02 -12.59 5.03
N THR A 109 -1.58 -13.50 4.23
CA THR A 109 -2.18 -14.76 4.69
C THR A 109 -1.21 -15.96 4.70
N HIS A 110 0.04 -15.80 4.25
CA HIS A 110 0.96 -16.92 4.01
C HIS A 110 1.30 -17.74 5.27
N LYS A 111 1.26 -17.16 6.48
CA LYS A 111 1.60 -17.87 7.73
C LYS A 111 0.42 -18.63 8.37
N GLN A 112 -0.81 -18.49 7.84
CA GLN A 112 -2.00 -19.09 8.44
C GLN A 112 -2.06 -20.62 8.31
N ASN A 113 -1.36 -21.19 7.32
CA ASN A 113 -1.32 -22.64 7.12
C ASN A 113 0.01 -23.05 6.46
N LYS A 114 0.80 -23.89 7.13
CA LYS A 114 2.14 -24.33 6.66
C LYS A 114 2.11 -24.98 5.27
N ILE A 115 1.09 -25.77 4.95
CA ILE A 115 0.94 -26.43 3.64
C ILE A 115 0.62 -25.39 2.56
N LYS A 116 -0.26 -24.43 2.87
CA LYS A 116 -0.65 -23.36 1.93
C LYS A 116 0.39 -22.25 1.81
N GLN A 117 1.38 -22.19 2.71
CA GLN A 117 2.40 -21.13 2.73
C GLN A 117 3.18 -21.04 1.41
N LYS A 118 3.77 -22.15 0.96
CA LYS A 118 4.56 -22.17 -0.29
C LYS A 118 3.70 -21.79 -1.49
N GLN A 119 2.46 -22.26 -1.53
CA GLN A 119 1.52 -21.94 -2.60
C GLN A 119 1.14 -20.46 -2.58
N SER A 120 0.87 -19.87 -1.41
CA SER A 120 0.53 -18.46 -1.28
C SER A 120 1.69 -17.57 -1.73
N LEU A 121 2.92 -17.89 -1.32
CA LEU A 121 4.12 -17.16 -1.75
C LEU A 121 4.34 -17.24 -3.27
N LYS A 122 4.11 -18.43 -3.88
CA LYS A 122 4.18 -18.61 -5.32
C LYS A 122 3.11 -17.77 -6.05
N LYS A 123 1.87 -17.76 -5.57
CA LYS A 123 0.80 -16.93 -6.13
C LYS A 123 1.12 -15.44 -6.03
N ALA A 124 1.62 -14.97 -4.89
CA ALA A 124 2.05 -13.58 -4.72
C ALA A 124 3.16 -13.20 -5.71
N GLU A 125 4.13 -14.08 -5.93
CA GLU A 125 5.19 -13.87 -6.91
C GLU A 125 4.64 -13.78 -8.34
N GLN A 126 3.82 -14.74 -8.76
CA GLN A 126 3.23 -14.75 -10.10
C GLN A 126 2.41 -13.49 -10.37
N CYS A 127 1.54 -13.11 -9.44
CA CYS A 127 0.74 -11.88 -9.55
C CYS A 127 1.62 -10.63 -9.64
N LEU A 128 2.69 -10.52 -8.85
CA LEU A 128 3.59 -9.36 -8.90
C LEU A 128 4.46 -9.31 -10.15
N GLN A 129 4.85 -10.45 -10.70
CA GLN A 129 5.58 -10.52 -11.97
C GLN A 129 4.68 -10.06 -13.12
N GLU A 130 3.46 -10.59 -13.20
CA GLU A 130 2.49 -10.19 -14.22
C GLU A 130 2.11 -8.71 -14.07
N ALA A 131 1.85 -8.24 -12.84
CA ALA A 131 1.56 -6.83 -12.58
C ALA A 131 2.72 -5.92 -13.01
N GLU A 132 3.98 -6.32 -12.79
CA GLU A 132 5.15 -5.54 -13.18
C GLU A 132 5.28 -5.48 -14.70
N ILE A 133 5.13 -6.61 -15.39
CA ILE A 133 5.14 -6.67 -16.86
C ILE A 133 4.08 -5.71 -17.42
N LEU A 134 2.84 -5.82 -16.95
CA LEU A 134 1.76 -4.93 -17.37
C LEU A 134 2.11 -3.46 -17.07
N ALA A 135 2.54 -3.14 -15.85
CA ALA A 135 2.83 -1.77 -15.44
C ALA A 135 3.99 -1.13 -16.21
N ARG A 136 5.04 -1.89 -16.56
CA ARG A 136 6.18 -1.38 -17.35
C ARG A 136 5.80 -1.03 -18.78
N HIS A 137 4.83 -1.73 -19.36
CA HIS A 137 4.32 -1.44 -20.70
C HIS A 137 3.31 -0.29 -20.75
N ILE A 138 2.94 0.29 -19.61
CA ILE A 138 1.95 1.37 -19.52
C ILE A 138 2.65 2.68 -19.17
N LYS A 139 2.33 3.76 -19.89
CA LYS A 139 2.83 5.13 -19.63
C LYS A 139 2.18 5.77 -18.38
N LYS A 140 1.98 5.02 -17.30
CA LYS A 140 1.36 5.46 -16.03
C LYS A 140 2.32 5.20 -14.86
N PRO A 141 3.24 6.14 -14.54
CA PRO A 141 4.31 5.92 -13.57
C PRO A 141 3.78 5.54 -12.17
N GLY A 142 2.63 6.06 -11.75
CA GLY A 142 2.05 5.76 -10.45
C GLY A 142 1.67 4.28 -10.26
N ILE A 143 1.27 3.59 -11.34
CA ILE A 143 0.93 2.16 -11.27
C ILE A 143 2.20 1.33 -11.10
N LEU A 144 3.24 1.62 -11.90
CA LEU A 144 4.54 0.96 -11.75
C LEU A 144 5.12 1.18 -10.35
N ALA A 145 5.04 2.41 -9.82
CA ALA A 145 5.47 2.71 -8.47
C ALA A 145 4.79 1.83 -7.42
N LYS A 146 3.46 1.65 -7.49
CA LYS A 146 2.70 0.80 -6.56
C LYS A 146 3.15 -0.65 -6.64
N VAL A 147 3.29 -1.19 -7.85
CA VAL A 147 3.74 -2.58 -8.07
C VAL A 147 5.16 -2.78 -7.51
N LEU A 148 6.10 -1.87 -7.80
CA LEU A 148 7.47 -1.94 -7.31
C LEU A 148 7.54 -1.86 -5.78
N ASN A 149 6.70 -1.03 -5.15
CA ASN A 149 6.59 -0.99 -3.69
C ASN A 149 6.15 -2.35 -3.12
N LYS A 150 5.14 -3.00 -3.74
CA LYS A 150 4.71 -4.34 -3.33
C LYS A 150 5.78 -5.40 -3.52
N GLN A 151 6.60 -5.29 -4.57
CA GLN A 151 7.76 -6.17 -4.75
C GLN A 151 8.82 -5.97 -3.68
N GLY A 152 9.10 -4.71 -3.31
CA GLY A 152 9.93 -4.38 -2.17
C GLY A 152 9.42 -5.07 -0.90
N ASN A 153 8.12 -4.96 -0.60
CA ASN A 153 7.51 -5.59 0.59
C ASN A 153 7.70 -7.12 0.58
N ARG A 154 7.45 -7.77 -0.57
CA ARG A 154 7.68 -9.21 -0.74
C ARG A 154 9.13 -9.58 -0.44
N LEU A 155 10.08 -8.83 -1.00
CA LEU A 155 11.51 -9.10 -0.84
C LEU A 155 11.97 -8.88 0.60
N THR A 156 11.51 -7.82 1.26
CA THR A 156 11.75 -7.57 2.69
C THR A 156 11.27 -8.74 3.54
N MET A 157 10.05 -9.24 3.29
CA MET A 157 9.49 -10.37 4.01
C MET A 157 10.32 -11.66 3.80
N LEU A 158 10.75 -11.95 2.58
CA LEU A 158 11.58 -13.13 2.30
C LEU A 158 13.02 -12.99 2.83
N ALA A 159 13.49 -11.76 3.05
CA ALA A 159 14.83 -11.48 3.55
C ALA A 159 15.04 -11.91 5.02
N GLU A 160 13.98 -12.24 5.76
CA GLU A 160 14.05 -12.89 7.07
C GLU A 160 14.91 -14.17 7.01
N THR A 161 14.75 -14.96 5.94
CA THR A 161 15.51 -16.21 5.72
C THR A 161 16.64 -16.05 4.71
N ARG A 162 16.59 -15.03 3.85
CA ARG A 162 17.55 -14.78 2.77
C ARG A 162 18.05 -13.34 2.77
N ARG A 163 18.91 -12.99 3.73
CA ARG A 163 19.32 -11.59 3.97
C ARG A 163 19.84 -10.82 2.75
N LYS A 164 20.41 -11.50 1.75
CA LYS A 164 20.85 -10.85 0.50
C LYS A 164 19.70 -10.13 -0.20
N LEU A 165 18.46 -10.58 -0.02
CA LEU A 165 17.25 -9.98 -0.61
C LEU A 165 16.92 -8.58 -0.05
N TYR A 166 17.48 -8.14 1.07
CA TYR A 166 17.31 -6.75 1.51
C TYR A 166 17.89 -5.76 0.49
N ASN A 167 18.99 -6.12 -0.20
CA ASN A 167 19.53 -5.26 -1.26
C ASN A 167 18.53 -5.10 -2.41
N ASP A 168 17.88 -6.18 -2.81
CA ASP A 168 16.92 -6.15 -3.91
C ASP A 168 15.64 -5.43 -3.49
N ALA A 169 15.20 -5.59 -2.24
CA ALA A 169 14.08 -4.82 -1.68
C ALA A 169 14.38 -3.32 -1.72
N ILE A 170 15.56 -2.91 -1.26
CA ILE A 170 16.02 -1.51 -1.27
C ILE A 170 16.02 -0.96 -2.71
N LYS A 171 16.54 -1.71 -3.69
CA LYS A 171 16.51 -1.32 -5.11
C LYS A 171 15.08 -1.10 -5.61
N LYS A 172 14.15 -2.01 -5.29
CA LYS A 172 12.74 -1.89 -5.67
C LYS A 172 12.06 -0.69 -5.03
N TYR A 173 12.35 -0.37 -3.77
CA TYR A 173 11.83 0.85 -3.14
C TYR A 173 12.41 2.11 -3.76
N LEU A 174 13.71 2.16 -4.08
CA LEU A 174 14.31 3.32 -4.75
C LEU A 174 13.69 3.56 -6.13
N GLU A 175 13.48 2.49 -6.92
CA GLU A 175 12.79 2.57 -8.21
C GLU A 175 11.34 3.02 -8.03
N SER A 176 10.63 2.47 -7.03
CA SER A 176 9.27 2.88 -6.68
C SER A 176 9.18 4.36 -6.31
N GLU A 177 10.12 4.88 -5.51
CA GLU A 177 10.16 6.29 -5.11
C GLU A 177 10.29 7.20 -6.34
N LEU A 178 11.18 6.85 -7.28
CA LEU A 178 11.38 7.59 -8.53
C LEU A 178 10.07 7.71 -9.31
N TYR A 179 9.36 6.60 -9.51
CA TYR A 179 8.11 6.60 -10.27
C TYR A 179 6.94 7.24 -9.49
N ALA A 180 6.90 7.11 -8.16
CA ALA A 180 5.92 7.78 -7.32
C ALA A 180 6.06 9.31 -7.41
N LYS A 181 7.29 9.82 -7.39
CA LYS A 181 7.59 11.24 -7.63
C LYS A 181 7.16 11.69 -9.02
N LYS A 182 7.48 10.93 -10.07
CA LYS A 182 7.02 11.22 -11.44
C LYS A 182 5.49 11.26 -11.57
N ALA A 183 4.78 10.53 -10.71
CA ALA A 183 3.33 10.51 -10.66
C ALA A 183 2.71 11.56 -9.74
N ASN A 184 3.52 12.38 -9.05
CA ASN A 184 3.10 13.30 -8.00
C ASN A 184 2.30 12.62 -6.86
N ASP A 185 2.53 11.33 -6.61
CA ASP A 185 1.85 10.57 -5.55
C ASP A 185 2.63 10.72 -4.23
N LEU A 186 2.43 11.86 -3.57
CA LEU A 186 3.12 12.20 -2.31
C LEU A 186 2.88 11.17 -1.20
N LEU A 187 1.67 10.60 -1.16
CA LEU A 187 1.32 9.56 -0.20
C LEU A 187 2.16 8.29 -0.43
N LEU A 188 2.29 7.85 -1.67
CA LEU A 188 3.13 6.70 -2.01
C LEU A 188 4.60 7.00 -1.77
N VAL A 189 5.09 8.21 -2.07
CA VAL A 189 6.46 8.62 -1.75
C VAL A 189 6.75 8.46 -0.25
N ALA A 190 5.86 8.93 0.62
CA ALA A 190 6.03 8.79 2.07
C ALA A 190 6.03 7.32 2.52
N LYS A 191 5.11 6.50 1.98
CA LYS A 191 5.05 5.05 2.27
C LYS A 191 6.32 4.32 1.83
N VAL A 192 6.77 4.56 0.60
CA VAL A 192 7.98 3.94 0.04
C VAL A 192 9.22 4.33 0.84
N LYS A 193 9.35 5.61 1.22
CA LYS A 193 10.46 6.06 2.06
C LYS A 193 10.46 5.41 3.45
N THR A 194 9.27 5.22 4.03
CA THR A 194 9.12 4.49 5.32
C THR A 194 9.57 3.04 5.17
N ASN A 195 9.13 2.35 4.13
CA ASN A 195 9.52 0.97 3.85
C ASN A 195 11.03 0.84 3.55
N LEU A 196 11.60 1.83 2.85
CA LEU A 196 13.03 1.90 2.56
C LEU A 196 13.85 2.08 3.85
N ALA A 197 13.41 2.94 4.76
CA ALA A 197 14.05 3.13 6.06
C ALA A 197 14.03 1.83 6.88
N GLU A 198 12.88 1.15 6.90
CA GLU A 198 12.74 -0.15 7.59
C GLU A 198 13.63 -1.23 6.96
N ALA A 199 13.59 -1.41 5.64
CA ALA A 199 14.42 -2.41 4.96
C ALA A 199 15.91 -2.15 5.18
N THR A 200 16.34 -0.89 5.18
CA THR A 200 17.72 -0.48 5.46
C THR A 200 18.11 -0.80 6.92
N PHE A 201 17.23 -0.48 7.87
CA PHE A 201 17.44 -0.83 9.28
C PHE A 201 17.57 -2.36 9.46
N LEU A 202 16.64 -3.13 8.89
CA LEU A 202 16.61 -4.59 9.00
C LEU A 202 17.84 -5.25 8.37
N GLN A 203 18.30 -4.75 7.23
CA GLN A 203 19.54 -5.20 6.59
C GLN A 203 20.74 -5.09 7.54
N GLN A 204 20.80 -4.00 8.30
CA GLN A 204 21.94 -3.69 9.15
C GLN A 204 21.87 -4.30 10.56
N LEU A 205 20.76 -4.94 10.95
CA LEU A 205 20.54 -5.43 12.32
C LEU A 205 21.69 -6.23 12.97
N ARG A 206 22.51 -6.97 12.21
CA ARG A 206 23.65 -7.73 12.78
C ARG A 206 24.97 -6.98 12.82
N LYS A 207 25.26 -6.16 11.82
CA LYS A 207 26.58 -5.52 11.68
C LYS A 207 26.55 -4.05 12.10
N PHE A 208 25.38 -3.43 12.09
CA PHE A 208 25.06 -2.03 12.42
C PHE A 208 26.21 -1.06 12.11
N LYS A 209 26.77 -1.17 10.89
CA LYS A 209 28.02 -0.49 10.52
C LYS A 209 27.79 0.94 10.06
N ASN A 210 26.60 1.24 9.54
CA ASN A 210 26.32 2.52 8.92
C ASN A 210 24.96 3.03 9.43
N SER A 211 24.97 3.53 10.66
CA SER A 211 23.79 4.15 11.26
C SER A 211 23.40 5.46 10.57
N ALA A 212 24.35 6.15 9.94
CA ALA A 212 24.13 7.41 9.24
C ALA A 212 23.09 7.25 8.10
N ILE A 213 23.23 6.23 7.25
CA ILE A 213 22.26 5.99 6.17
C ILE A 213 20.86 5.66 6.70
N ILE A 214 20.75 4.96 7.85
CA ILE A 214 19.44 4.68 8.46
C ILE A 214 18.79 5.99 8.92
N VAL A 215 19.54 6.84 9.62
CA VAL A 215 19.05 8.15 10.10
C VAL A 215 18.65 9.04 8.94
N GLU A 216 19.44 9.08 7.86
CA GLU A 216 19.10 9.82 6.63
C GLU A 216 17.77 9.35 6.05
N ARG A 217 17.56 8.03 5.92
CA ARG A 217 16.30 7.47 5.39
C ARG A 217 15.10 7.76 6.30
N ILE A 218 15.28 7.68 7.62
CA ILE A 218 14.22 8.05 8.59
C ILE A 218 13.86 9.52 8.43
N ASN A 219 14.84 10.42 8.38
CA ASN A 219 14.60 11.86 8.24
C ASN A 219 13.88 12.19 6.92
N ALA A 220 14.32 11.59 5.81
CA ALA A 220 13.66 11.76 4.52
C ALA A 220 12.20 11.25 4.53
N ALA A 221 11.94 10.11 5.17
CA ALA A 221 10.60 9.56 5.31
C ALA A 221 9.71 10.42 6.23
N LEU A 222 10.27 10.94 7.33
CA LEU A 222 9.59 11.83 8.25
C LEU A 222 9.19 13.15 7.58
N GLN A 223 10.09 13.77 6.82
CA GLN A 223 9.79 14.98 6.06
C GLN A 223 8.65 14.74 5.07
N ALA A 224 8.71 13.65 4.28
CA ALA A 224 7.66 13.32 3.34
C ALA A 224 6.31 13.06 4.03
N THR A 225 6.31 12.37 5.18
CA THR A 225 5.08 12.04 5.93
C THR A 225 4.46 13.27 6.60
N ARG A 226 5.29 14.19 7.13
CA ARG A 226 4.81 15.43 7.77
C ARG A 226 4.04 16.33 6.81
N ASN A 227 4.44 16.35 5.54
CA ASN A 227 3.83 17.16 4.49
C ASN A 227 2.51 16.59 3.96
N LEU A 228 2.09 15.39 4.40
CA LEU A 228 0.80 14.83 4.02
C LEU A 228 -0.37 15.53 4.73
N PRO A 229 -1.57 15.55 4.13
CA PRO A 229 -2.78 15.94 4.84
C PRO A 229 -3.09 14.96 6.00
N ALA A 230 -3.84 15.44 6.98
CA ALA A 230 -4.32 14.61 8.08
C ALA A 230 -5.14 13.43 7.52
N SER A 231 -4.73 12.21 7.88
CA SER A 231 -5.32 10.97 7.39
C SER A 231 -4.86 9.81 8.25
N HIS A 232 -5.56 8.69 8.18
CA HIS A 232 -5.11 7.43 8.80
C HIS A 232 -3.68 7.08 8.37
N ASP A 233 -3.36 7.21 7.08
CA ASP A 233 -2.05 6.82 6.55
C ASP A 233 -0.92 7.73 7.06
N LYS A 234 -1.17 9.03 7.27
CA LYS A 234 -0.19 9.94 7.91
C LYS A 234 0.13 9.48 9.33
N SER A 235 -0.90 9.21 10.15
CA SER A 235 -0.73 8.74 11.52
C SER A 235 0.04 7.42 11.57
N PHE A 236 -0.34 6.44 10.73
CA PHE A 236 0.34 5.15 10.63
C PHE A 236 1.81 5.28 10.22
N GLY A 237 2.11 6.16 9.25
CA GLY A 237 3.47 6.46 8.82
C GLY A 237 4.32 7.03 9.97
N LEU A 238 3.79 8.00 10.71
CA LEU A 238 4.48 8.61 11.85
C LEU A 238 4.76 7.59 12.97
N ILE A 239 3.79 6.73 13.30
CA ILE A 239 3.97 5.65 14.30
C ILE A 239 5.06 4.67 13.84
N SER A 240 5.03 4.28 12.57
CA SER A 240 6.02 3.37 11.99
C SER A 240 7.43 3.96 12.06
N LEU A 241 7.58 5.24 11.72
CA LEU A 241 8.86 5.95 11.79
C LEU A 241 9.35 6.13 13.23
N ALA A 242 8.46 6.44 14.17
CA ALA A 242 8.80 6.53 15.58
C ALA A 242 9.37 5.20 16.09
N ARG A 243 8.71 4.07 15.76
CA ARG A 243 9.22 2.73 16.10
C ARG A 243 10.62 2.48 15.52
N ILE A 244 10.83 2.76 14.24
CA ILE A 244 12.14 2.55 13.58
C ILE A 244 13.21 3.45 14.23
N ALA A 245 12.89 4.71 14.52
CA ALA A 245 13.78 5.66 15.16
C ALA A 245 14.17 5.21 16.58
N MET A 246 13.20 4.77 17.39
CA MET A 246 13.45 4.24 18.74
C MET A 246 14.36 3.01 18.70
N GLN A 247 14.10 2.07 17.79
CA GLN A 247 14.93 0.88 17.63
C GLN A 247 16.36 1.22 17.18
N THR A 248 16.49 2.19 16.26
CA THR A 248 17.78 2.70 15.79
C THR A 248 18.56 3.36 16.92
N ALA A 249 17.92 4.23 17.70
CA ALA A 249 18.53 4.91 18.85
C ALA A 249 18.98 3.94 19.94
N TYR A 250 18.16 2.92 20.24
CA TYR A 250 18.53 1.87 21.19
C TYR A 250 19.78 1.11 20.76
N ARG A 251 19.88 0.74 19.46
CA ARG A 251 21.06 0.04 18.92
C ARG A 251 22.32 0.91 18.96
N LEU A 252 22.20 2.19 18.61
CA LEU A 252 23.29 3.16 18.70
C LEU A 252 23.86 3.29 20.12
N LYS A 253 22.98 3.39 21.13
CA LYS A 253 23.42 3.44 22.53
C LYS A 253 24.18 2.17 22.93
N LYS A 254 23.66 1.00 22.58
CA LYS A 254 24.30 -0.29 22.87
C LYS A 254 25.67 -0.42 22.19
N GLU A 255 25.82 0.03 20.95
CA GLU A 255 27.09 0.00 20.22
C GLU A 255 28.14 0.91 20.86
N LYS A 256 27.76 2.14 21.26
CA LYS A 256 28.65 3.07 21.96
C LYS A 256 29.15 2.48 23.28
N ALA A 257 28.25 1.91 24.07
CA ALA A 257 28.59 1.26 25.34
C ALA A 257 29.57 0.09 25.14
N LEU A 258 29.34 -0.75 24.12
CA LEU A 258 30.25 -1.86 23.80
C LEU A 258 31.65 -1.36 23.41
N LYS A 259 31.75 -0.33 22.56
CA LYS A 259 33.04 0.26 22.17
C LYS A 259 33.79 0.83 23.35
N GLN A 260 33.11 1.52 24.26
CA GLN A 260 33.71 2.05 25.49
C GLN A 260 34.24 0.93 26.40
N ALA A 261 33.45 -0.14 26.60
CA ALA A 261 33.89 -1.31 27.37
C ALA A 261 35.10 -2.01 26.72
N THR A 262 35.13 -2.15 25.39
CA THR A 262 36.29 -2.71 24.69
C THR A 262 37.53 -1.83 24.82
N LEU A 263 37.39 -0.51 24.72
CA LEU A 263 38.52 0.41 24.92
C LEU A 263 39.07 0.35 26.35
N GLN A 264 38.19 0.22 27.35
CA GLN A 264 38.62 0.03 28.74
C GLN A 264 39.39 -1.29 28.91
N LEU A 265 38.89 -2.41 28.37
CA LEU A 265 39.57 -3.71 28.45
C LEU A 265 40.94 -3.71 27.77
N VAL A 266 41.10 -3.02 26.64
CA VAL A 266 42.40 -2.90 25.95
C VAL A 266 43.38 -1.99 26.70
N ALA A 267 42.90 -1.03 27.48
CA ALA A 267 43.75 -0.15 28.30
C ALA A 267 44.30 -0.82 29.57
N TYR A 268 43.79 -2.01 29.95
CA TYR A 268 44.25 -2.78 31.11
C TYR A 268 45.23 -3.92 30.75
N HIS A 269 45.62 -4.03 29.49
CA HIS A 269 46.64 -4.96 28.98
C HIS A 269 47.80 -4.20 28.37
#